data_AF-A0A1V3C9P1-F1
#
_entry.id   AF-A0A1V3C9P1-F1
#
_cell.length_a   1.000
_cell.length_b   1.000
_cell.length_c   1.000
_cell.angle_alpha   90.00
_cell.angle_beta   90.00
_cell.angle_gamma   90.00
#
_symmetry.space_group_name_H-M   'P 1'
#
loop_
_entity.id
_entity.type
_entity.pdbx_description
1 polymer ?
#
loop_
_entity_poly.entity_id
_entity_poly.type
_entity_poly.pdbx_seq_one_letter_code
_entity_poly.pdbx_strand_id
1 'polypeptide(L)' 'MYKEGEGAWFSLRLMLWSEGRYRSEFDYDDHPQFLFEPDLREYIREVELFPRSEDFMPEWLREKIDEANSDRGN' A
#
# COMPACT_ATOMS: atom_id res chain seq x y z
N MET A 1 -6.21 -3.62 7.05
CA MET A 1 -6.95 -2.47 7.63
C MET A 1 -6.04 -1.24 7.63
N TYR A 2 -6.54 -0.05 8.01
CA TYR A 2 -5.66 1.07 8.36
C TYR A 2 -5.14 0.93 9.80
N LYS A 3 -3.91 1.35 10.03
CA LYS A 3 -3.28 1.48 11.33
C LYS A 3 -2.53 2.81 11.40
N GLU A 4 -2.72 3.54 12.50
CA GLU A 4 -2.09 4.83 12.71
C GLU A 4 -0.56 4.72 12.65
N GLY A 5 0.08 5.47 11.75
CA GLY A 5 1.54 5.47 11.56
C GLY A 5 2.11 4.26 10.80
N GLU A 6 1.33 3.21 10.55
CA GLU A 6 1.71 2.08 9.68
C GLU A 6 1.02 2.16 8.29
N GLY A 7 -0.04 2.95 8.17
CA GLY A 7 -0.81 3.12 6.93
C GLY A 7 -1.85 2.02 6.69
N ALA A 8 -2.33 1.95 5.45
CA ALA A 8 -3.26 0.92 5.00
C ALA A 8 -2.52 -0.32 4.48
N TRP A 9 -3.28 -1.39 4.30
CA TRP A 9 -2.82 -2.64 3.72
C TRP A 9 -2.96 -2.58 2.19
N PHE A 10 -2.05 -3.21 1.46
CA PHE A 10 -2.07 -3.27 0.00
C PHE A 10 -2.72 -4.55 -0.52
N SER A 11 -2.52 -5.67 0.17
CA SER A 11 -3.10 -6.94 -0.23
C SER A 11 -3.59 -7.77 0.97
N LEU A 12 -4.53 -8.68 0.71
CA LEU A 12 -5.12 -9.57 1.71
C LEU A 12 -5.08 -11.01 1.19
N ARG A 13 -4.55 -11.92 2.00
CA ARG A 13 -4.71 -13.36 1.81
C ARG A 13 -5.77 -13.88 2.78
N LEU A 14 -6.88 -14.35 2.24
CA LEU A 14 -7.97 -14.96 3.00
C LEU A 14 -8.00 -16.47 2.77
N MET A 15 -7.87 -17.24 3.84
CA MET A 15 -8.01 -18.70 3.84
C MET A 15 -9.33 -19.08 4.52
N LEU A 16 -10.15 -19.86 3.82
CA LEU A 16 -11.49 -20.29 4.27
C LEU A 16 -11.54 -21.82 4.29
N TRP A 17 -12.06 -22.39 5.39
CA TRP A 17 -12.29 -23.83 5.53
C TRP A 17 -13.78 -24.15 5.53
N SER A 18 -14.14 -25.36 5.07
CA SER A 18 -15.54 -25.78 4.92
C SER A 18 -16.28 -25.87 6.25
N GLU A 19 -15.59 -26.08 7.38
CA GLU A 19 -16.18 -26.00 8.72
C GLU A 19 -16.46 -24.56 9.22
N GLY A 20 -16.29 -23.55 8.37
CA GLY A 20 -16.56 -22.15 8.70
C GLY A 20 -15.44 -21.43 9.45
N ARG A 21 -14.25 -22.05 9.58
CA ARG A 21 -13.05 -21.38 10.07
C ARG A 21 -12.45 -20.49 8.98
N TYR A 22 -11.75 -19.43 9.38
CA TYR A 22 -11.01 -18.58 8.46
C TYR A 22 -9.75 -17.97 9.10
N ARG A 23 -8.83 -17.52 8.24
CA ARG A 23 -7.61 -16.78 8.60
C ARG A 23 -7.38 -15.69 7.55
N SER A 24 -7.07 -14.49 8.03
CA SER A 24 -6.74 -13.33 7.20
C SER A 24 -5.31 -12.87 7.47
N GLU A 25 -4.56 -12.62 6.41
CA GLU A 25 -3.22 -12.04 6.46
C GLU A 25 -3.23 -10.77 5.61
N PHE A 26 -2.82 -9.66 6.21
CA PHE A 26 -2.76 -8.36 5.55
C PHE A 26 -1.30 -8.02 5.30
N ASP A 27 -1.02 -7.58 4.09
CA ASP A 27 0.29 -7.17 3.64
C ASP A 27 0.33 -5.64 3.56
N TYR A 28 1.32 -5.05 4.22
CA TYR A 28 1.51 -3.61 4.31
C TYR A 28 2.78 -3.16 3.57
N ASP A 29 3.56 -4.10 3.03
CA ASP A 29 4.96 -3.89 2.72
C ASP A 29 5.28 -4.22 1.27
N ASP A 30 4.74 -5.30 0.71
CA ASP A 30 5.08 -5.70 -0.65
C ASP A 30 4.33 -4.88 -1.69
N HIS A 31 5.01 -4.55 -2.80
CA HIS A 31 4.38 -3.88 -3.93
C HIS A 31 3.32 -4.81 -4.53
N PRO A 32 2.04 -4.41 -4.53
CA PRO A 32 0.98 -5.26 -5.06
C PRO A 32 1.13 -5.42 -6.57
N GLN A 33 0.76 -6.60 -7.07
CA GLN A 33 0.70 -6.83 -8.51
C GLN A 33 -0.59 -6.23 -9.06
N PHE A 34 -0.50 -5.01 -9.57
CA PHE A 34 -1.64 -4.36 -10.18
C PHE A 34 -1.96 -4.97 -11.56
N LEU A 35 -3.25 -5.14 -11.85
CA LEU A 35 -3.69 -5.47 -13.22
C LEU A 35 -3.51 -4.29 -14.17
N PHE A 36 -3.60 -3.07 -13.64
CA PHE A 36 -3.34 -1.81 -14.32
C PHE A 36 -2.61 -0.90 -13.34
N GLU A 37 -1.46 -0.38 -13.73
CA GLU A 37 -0.68 0.50 -12.88
C GLU A 37 -1.48 1.77 -12.52
N PRO A 38 -1.56 2.14 -11.23
CA PRO A 38 -2.11 3.40 -10.79
C PRO A 38 -1.36 4.59 -11.41
N ASP A 39 -2.07 5.72 -11.57
CA ASP A 39 -1.40 6.98 -11.88
C ASP A 39 -0.43 7.36 -10.75
N LEU A 40 0.69 7.97 -11.11
CA LEU A 40 1.73 8.36 -10.15
C LEU A 40 1.19 9.22 -8.99
N ARG A 41 0.16 10.04 -9.24
CA ARG A 41 -0.46 10.90 -8.22
C ARG A 41 -1.23 10.11 -7.17
N GLU A 42 -1.67 8.89 -7.46
CA GLU A 42 -2.41 8.05 -6.52
C GLU A 42 -1.51 7.53 -5.40
N TYR A 43 -0.20 7.33 -5.65
CA TYR A 43 0.75 6.96 -4.59
C TYR A 43 0.95 8.07 -3.56
N ILE A 44 0.93 9.35 -3.99
CA ILE A 44 0.95 10.49 -3.07
C ILE A 44 -0.35 10.53 -2.26
N ARG A 45 -1.49 10.40 -2.95
CA ARG A 45 -2.81 10.40 -2.30
C ARG A 45 -2.94 9.28 -1.26
N GLU A 46 -2.39 8.09 -1.52
CA GLU A 46 -2.37 6.96 -0.60
C GLU A 46 -1.74 7.34 0.75
N VAL A 47 -0.57 7.98 0.74
CA VAL A 47 0.13 8.39 1.98
C VAL A 47 -0.53 9.60 2.65
N GLU A 48 -1.18 10.49 1.90
CA GLU A 48 -1.99 11.57 2.46
C GLU A 48 -3.22 11.05 3.21
N LEU A 49 -3.88 10.02 2.65
CA LEU A 49 -5.07 9.41 3.25
C LEU A 49 -4.73 8.43 4.37
N PHE A 50 -3.62 7.71 4.24
CA PHE A 50 -3.16 6.70 5.19
C PHE A 50 -1.70 6.95 5.58
N PRO A 51 -1.47 7.92 6.48
CA PRO A 51 -0.13 8.31 6.87
C PRO A 51 0.70 7.16 7.44
N ARG A 52 1.97 7.13 7.03
CA ARG A 52 2.98 6.18 7.49
C ARG A 52 4.15 6.93 8.11
N SER A 53 4.67 6.42 9.22
CA SER A 53 5.97 6.83 9.73
C SER A 53 7.10 6.24 8.89
N GLU A 54 8.31 6.77 9.03
CA GLU A 54 9.44 6.37 8.19
C GLU A 54 9.75 4.87 8.28
N ASP A 55 9.60 4.27 9.46
CA ASP A 55 9.87 2.85 9.72
C ASP A 55 8.88 1.91 9.01
N PHE A 56 7.70 2.40 8.63
CA PHE A 56 6.63 1.64 7.96
C PHE A 56 6.37 2.11 6.53
N MET A 57 7.27 2.90 5.97
CA MET A 57 7.21 3.33 4.57
C MET A 57 8.01 2.36 3.70
N PRO A 58 7.36 1.53 2.86
CA PRO A 58 8.08 0.64 1.97
C PRO A 58 8.92 1.42 0.95
N GLU A 59 10.08 0.88 0.60
CA GLU A 59 11.03 1.52 -0.33
C GLU A 59 10.38 1.82 -1.68
N TRP A 60 9.65 0.85 -2.25
CA TRP A 60 8.98 1.02 -3.54
C TRP A 60 7.96 2.17 -3.53
N LEU A 61 7.27 2.41 -2.40
CA LEU A 61 6.26 3.46 -2.31
C LEU A 61 6.92 4.83 -2.26
N ARG A 62 8.05 4.91 -1.55
CA ARG A 62 8.91 6.11 -1.53
C ARG A 62 9.42 6.42 -2.94
N GLU A 63 9.92 5.43 -3.66
CA GLU A 63 10.37 5.58 -5.05
C GLU A 63 9.26 6.10 -5.97
N LYS A 64 8.03 5.57 -5.85
CA LYS A 64 6.88 6.02 -6.65
C LYS A 64 6.46 7.46 -6.34
N ILE A 65 6.54 7.87 -5.07
CA ILE A 65 6.28 9.25 -4.66
C ILE A 65 7.36 10.19 -5.22
N ASP A 66 8.62 9.80 -5.18
CA ASP A 66 9.73 10.58 -5.74
C ASP A 66 9.61 10.71 -7.26
N GLU A 67 9.20 9.64 -7.95
CA GLU A 67 8.86 9.64 -9.38
C GLU A 67 7.72 10.64 -9.67
N ALA A 68 6.62 10.56 -8.90
CA ALA A 68 5.46 11.43 -9.04
C ALA A 68 5.79 12.92 -8.81
N ASN A 69 6.66 13.22 -7.84
CA ASN A 69 7.11 14.58 -7.56
C ASN A 69 8.01 15.13 -8.67
N SER A 70 8.83 14.27 -9.28
CA SER A 70 9.71 14.64 -10.39
C SER A 70 8.93 14.93 -11.68
N ASP A 71 7.89 14.14 -11.99
CA ASP A 71 7.00 14.36 -13.14
C ASP A 71 6.24 15.69 -13.05
N ARG A 72 5.87 16.10 -11.83
CA ARG A 72 5.17 17.37 -11.58
C ARG A 72 6.02 18.63 -11.83
N GLY A 73 7.35 18.48 -11.84
CA GLY A 73 8.31 19.57 -12.01
C GLY A 73 8.75 19.83 -13.44
N ASN A 74 8.29 19.02 -14.40
CA ASN A 74 8.59 19.09 -15.83
C ASN A 74 7.38 19.62 -16.62
#